data_AF-A0A556N7V2-F1
#
_entry.id   AF-A0A556N7V2-F1
#
_cell.length_a   1.000
_cell.length_b   1.000
_cell.length_c   1.000
_cell.angle_alpha   90.00
_cell.angle_beta   90.00
_cell.angle_gamma   90.00
#
_symmetry.space_group_name_H-M   'P 1'
#
loop_
_entity.id
_entity.type
_entity.pdbx_description
1 polymer ?
#
loop_
_entity_poly.entity_id
_entity_poly.type
_entity_poly.pdbx_seq_one_letter_code
_entity_poly.pdbx_strand_id
1 'polypeptide(L)'
;MSITPRGMSLQEAYRNYSEGKFLVNRKYQRKLVWTVDEKEYLIDSIINDLPIPLILLAQTDDGKLEIIDGLQRMNAIISFVENRFSIHGKYFDTKQSSRAKQSAEEGIFVPITDDTQLLDAKVCANFLDYQLAITIYPTDNEAEITDIFGRINSGGKQLSPQEKRQAGMLDVLSDTVRKVSSEIRGDSSKDILDLAEMPEISIDSNRENIGYGLIAEDIFWCKNGIIWKKQLRDSEDEEMILDIIASIVKDEPLAKSRELFNKIYNIENNEHKEFNSLLVKYGVDRIMHEIKVTFSLIEGVFEDQNTSIINVVNPKSRNPVKESFYSIFMSFFHLIVKEEKSPADSAEIVKALHGLQKKMTSTANYSVTPDREKNINLTTGLIQKYFVKKDPPVLRHGAGLALDFENSIRRAKIESNRYECKQGFYDLSNTRDLNENLYDEIIETICGIANIGPEEDGFLFIGVADKEADAKRIQVLDRIDYKTINQRHIVGIDRELELQKGSLDDYINRLLNKISKSNLSEPLKSQVLSQLDVIDYKGLTVLRLRVPRQKELSFVDKKSFVRENSNTIELDGPKLVAISKLFN
;
A
#
# COMPACT_ATOMS: atom_id res chain seq x y z
N MET A 1 26.25 5.53 -27.99
CA MET A 1 26.32 6.97 -27.64
C MET A 1 27.21 7.14 -26.42
N SER A 2 28.06 8.16 -26.37
CA SER A 2 28.86 8.44 -25.16
C SER A 2 27.92 8.99 -24.09
N ILE A 3 27.84 8.28 -22.96
CA ILE A 3 27.04 8.68 -21.81
C ILE A 3 27.92 9.65 -21.00
N THR A 4 27.61 10.95 -21.06
CA THR A 4 28.40 12.00 -20.40
C THR A 4 27.59 12.62 -19.26
N PRO A 5 28.17 12.75 -18.04
CA PRO A 5 27.53 13.49 -16.97
C PRO A 5 27.25 14.95 -17.38
N ARG A 6 26.08 15.46 -17.00
CA ARG A 6 25.66 16.86 -17.19
C ARG A 6 25.22 17.48 -15.87
N GLY A 7 25.31 18.80 -15.76
CA GLY A 7 24.73 19.56 -14.66
C GLY A 7 23.22 19.68 -14.78
N MET A 8 22.51 19.57 -13.66
CA MET A 8 21.10 19.95 -13.51
C MET A 8 20.98 20.80 -12.25
N SER A 9 20.48 22.04 -12.37
CA SER A 9 20.26 22.86 -11.18
C SER A 9 19.14 22.29 -10.30
N LEU A 10 19.16 22.59 -9.00
CA LEU A 10 18.04 22.20 -8.12
C LEU A 10 16.72 22.84 -8.54
N GLN A 11 16.78 24.04 -9.13
CA GLN A 11 15.61 24.67 -9.73
C GLN A 11 15.03 23.87 -10.91
N GLU A 12 15.88 23.33 -11.79
CA GLU A 12 15.44 22.43 -12.88
C GLU A 12 14.90 21.11 -12.31
N ALA A 13 15.57 20.54 -11.31
CA ALA A 13 15.11 19.32 -10.65
C ALA A 13 13.72 19.51 -10.02
N TYR A 14 13.50 20.59 -9.27
CA TYR A 14 12.19 20.86 -8.67
C TYR A 14 11.11 21.12 -9.73
N ARG A 15 11.45 21.80 -10.83
CA ARG A 15 10.51 21.96 -11.96
C ARG A 15 10.11 20.62 -12.56
N ASN A 16 11.09 19.75 -12.87
CA ASN A 16 10.83 18.42 -13.43
C ASN A 16 9.99 17.56 -12.47
N TYR A 17 10.24 17.68 -11.16
CA TYR A 17 9.40 17.06 -10.13
C TYR A 17 7.96 17.59 -10.16
N SER A 18 7.75 18.91 -10.15
CA SER A 18 6.42 19.52 -10.17
C SER A 18 5.62 19.22 -11.45
N GLU A 19 6.31 18.84 -12.54
CA GLU A 19 5.70 18.46 -13.82
C GLU A 19 5.51 16.93 -13.96
N GLY A 20 5.78 16.13 -12.92
CA GLY A 20 5.60 14.68 -12.97
C GLY A 20 6.58 13.96 -13.90
N LYS A 21 7.77 14.52 -14.13
CA LYS A 21 8.77 13.94 -15.06
C LYS A 21 9.63 12.84 -14.45
N PHE A 22 9.73 12.77 -13.12
CA PHE A 22 10.55 11.74 -12.47
C PHE A 22 9.71 10.51 -12.14
N LEU A 23 10.15 9.36 -12.61
CA LEU A 23 9.54 8.05 -12.35
C LEU A 23 10.37 7.25 -11.35
N VAL A 24 9.69 6.42 -10.57
CA VAL A 24 10.31 5.46 -9.65
C VAL A 24 9.74 4.08 -9.92
N ASN A 25 10.63 3.12 -10.20
CA ASN A 25 10.27 1.72 -10.41
C ASN A 25 10.47 0.90 -9.13
N ARG A 26 9.35 0.53 -8.49
CA ARG A 26 9.27 -0.20 -7.23
C ARG A 26 9.74 -1.65 -7.32
N LYS A 27 9.95 -2.19 -8.52
CA LYS A 27 10.46 -3.56 -8.68
C LYS A 27 11.87 -3.71 -8.14
N TYR A 28 12.69 -2.65 -8.26
CA TYR A 28 14.08 -2.66 -7.79
C TYR A 28 14.44 -1.44 -6.91
N GLN A 29 13.70 -0.33 -6.96
CA GLN A 29 13.89 0.80 -6.05
C GLN A 29 13.21 0.57 -4.70
N ARG A 30 13.94 0.88 -3.63
CA ARG A 30 13.40 0.88 -2.26
C ARG A 30 12.47 2.05 -1.98
N LYS A 31 11.71 1.96 -0.89
CA LYS A 31 10.92 3.08 -0.34
C LYS A 31 11.84 4.21 0.13
N LEU A 32 11.27 5.36 0.48
CA LEU A 32 12.03 6.41 1.18
C LEU A 32 12.35 5.94 2.60
N VAL A 33 13.64 5.74 2.89
CA VAL A 33 14.11 5.16 4.16
C VAL A 33 15.07 6.07 4.92
N TRP A 34 15.55 7.16 4.29
CA TRP A 34 16.44 8.11 4.96
C TRP A 34 15.77 8.77 6.17
N THR A 35 16.48 8.80 7.30
CA THR A 35 16.07 9.57 8.48
C THR A 35 16.16 11.07 8.22
N VAL A 36 15.54 11.88 9.07
CA VAL A 36 15.69 13.35 9.01
C VAL A 36 17.16 13.74 9.07
N ASP A 37 17.93 13.18 10.01
CA ASP A 37 19.38 13.45 10.14
C ASP A 37 20.17 13.18 8.85
N GLU A 38 19.84 12.10 8.12
CA GLU A 38 20.51 11.78 6.85
C GLU A 38 20.13 12.78 5.74
N LYS A 39 18.89 13.25 5.74
CA LYS A 39 18.43 14.31 4.83
C LYS A 39 19.10 15.64 5.16
N GLU A 40 19.14 16.03 6.43
CA GLU A 40 19.81 17.23 6.92
C GLU A 40 21.29 17.25 6.52
N TYR A 41 21.98 16.11 6.67
CA TYR A 41 23.38 16.00 6.28
C TYR A 41 23.61 16.22 4.77
N LEU A 42 22.68 15.76 3.91
CA LEU A 42 22.73 16.04 2.47
C LEU A 42 22.48 17.53 2.20
N ILE A 43 21.46 18.12 2.83
CA ILE A 43 21.15 19.55 2.64
C ILE A 43 22.31 20.42 3.11
N ASP A 44 22.94 20.08 4.24
CA ASP A 44 24.14 20.75 4.74
C ASP A 44 25.27 20.68 3.70
N SER A 45 25.48 19.51 3.09
CA SER A 45 26.49 19.35 2.04
C SER A 45 26.22 20.27 0.84
N ILE A 46 24.96 20.40 0.42
CA ILE A 46 24.55 21.26 -0.70
C ILE A 46 24.71 22.74 -0.35
N ILE A 47 24.27 23.16 0.85
CA ILE A 47 24.39 24.56 1.30
C ILE A 47 25.86 25.00 1.40
N ASN A 48 26.75 24.07 1.78
CA ASN A 48 28.20 24.31 1.85
C ASN A 48 28.94 24.07 0.53
N ASP A 49 28.21 23.89 -0.60
CA ASP A 49 28.77 23.65 -1.94
C ASP A 49 29.73 22.44 -2.01
N LEU A 50 29.47 21.42 -1.18
CA LEU A 50 30.23 20.17 -1.17
C LEU A 50 29.72 19.25 -2.28
N PRO A 51 30.61 18.46 -2.91
CA PRO A 51 30.22 17.53 -3.95
C PRO A 51 29.38 16.38 -3.37
N ILE A 52 28.18 16.18 -3.91
CA ILE A 52 27.36 15.00 -3.61
C ILE A 52 27.52 13.93 -4.71
N PRO A 53 27.25 12.65 -4.42
CA PRO A 53 27.36 11.61 -5.42
C PRO A 53 26.36 11.82 -6.58
N LEU A 54 26.79 11.47 -7.78
CA LEU A 54 26.02 11.65 -9.02
C LEU A 54 24.65 10.95 -8.98
N ILE A 55 23.67 11.49 -9.71
CA ILE A 55 22.33 10.92 -9.87
C ILE A 55 22.27 10.22 -11.24
N LEU A 56 21.66 9.05 -11.26
CA LEU A 56 21.51 8.25 -12.48
C LEU A 56 20.05 8.15 -12.87
N LEU A 57 19.77 8.47 -14.11
CA LEU A 57 18.43 8.45 -14.68
C LEU A 57 18.41 7.61 -15.95
N ALA A 58 17.31 6.94 -16.24
CA ALA A 58 16.97 6.40 -17.55
C ALA A 58 15.91 7.29 -18.19
N GLN A 59 16.04 7.57 -19.48
CA GLN A 59 15.02 8.29 -20.23
C GLN A 59 14.09 7.30 -20.91
N THR A 60 12.81 7.43 -20.63
CA THR A 60 11.74 6.65 -21.27
C THR A 60 11.36 7.27 -22.63
N ASP A 61 10.69 6.49 -23.48
CA ASP A 61 10.24 6.92 -24.81
C ASP A 61 9.33 8.15 -24.80
N ASP A 62 8.52 8.32 -23.74
CA ASP A 62 7.65 9.48 -23.53
C ASP A 62 8.39 10.70 -22.94
N GLY A 63 9.69 10.60 -22.74
CA GLY A 63 10.56 11.69 -22.27
C GLY A 63 10.57 11.89 -20.75
N LYS A 64 9.96 10.99 -19.98
CA LYS A 64 10.11 10.94 -18.52
C LYS A 64 11.50 10.39 -18.13
N LEU A 65 11.85 10.55 -16.86
CA LEU A 65 13.15 10.22 -16.28
C LEU A 65 12.97 9.24 -15.12
N GLU A 66 13.23 7.96 -15.36
CA GLU A 66 13.25 6.92 -14.33
C GLU A 66 14.53 7.03 -13.48
N ILE A 67 14.37 7.11 -12.16
CA ILE A 67 15.51 7.22 -11.24
C ILE A 67 16.13 5.85 -11.03
N ILE A 68 17.39 5.67 -11.45
CA ILE A 68 18.19 4.46 -11.23
C ILE A 68 19.01 4.59 -9.94
N ASP A 69 19.64 5.72 -9.68
CA ASP A 69 20.32 5.99 -8.41
C ASP A 69 20.12 7.44 -7.98
N GLY A 70 20.07 7.66 -6.67
CA GLY A 70 19.86 8.98 -6.08
C GLY A 70 18.43 9.27 -5.66
N LEU A 71 17.53 8.28 -5.63
CA LEU A 71 16.13 8.43 -5.17
C LEU A 71 16.03 9.18 -3.83
N GLN A 72 16.80 8.75 -2.84
CA GLN A 72 16.77 9.37 -1.51
C GLN A 72 17.33 10.79 -1.52
N ARG A 73 18.35 11.06 -2.36
CA ARG A 73 18.96 12.39 -2.52
C ARG A 73 17.96 13.35 -3.15
N MET A 74 17.36 12.94 -4.26
CA MET A 74 16.35 13.74 -4.97
C MET A 74 15.16 14.05 -4.04
N ASN A 75 14.65 13.04 -3.34
CA ASN A 75 13.56 13.24 -2.40
C ASN A 75 13.93 14.14 -1.21
N ALA A 76 15.14 14.03 -0.66
CA ALA A 76 15.59 14.89 0.44
C ALA A 76 15.62 16.37 0.02
N ILE A 77 16.13 16.66 -1.18
CA ILE A 77 16.16 18.00 -1.77
C ILE A 77 14.74 18.55 -1.93
N ILE A 78 13.84 17.79 -2.55
CA ILE A 78 12.45 18.19 -2.77
C ILE A 78 11.74 18.42 -1.43
N SER A 79 11.87 17.46 -0.51
CA SER A 79 11.25 17.53 0.83
C SER A 79 11.70 18.77 1.61
N PHE A 80 12.94 19.23 1.40
CA PHE A 80 13.46 20.44 2.04
C PHE A 80 12.83 21.71 1.45
N VAL A 81 12.72 21.78 0.11
CA VAL A 81 12.03 22.89 -0.59
C VAL A 81 10.55 22.97 -0.20
N GLU A 82 9.91 21.82 0.06
CA GLU A 82 8.53 21.70 0.53
C GLU A 82 8.38 21.87 2.06
N ASN A 83 9.44 22.28 2.77
CA ASN A 83 9.41 22.52 4.21
C ASN A 83 8.99 21.32 5.09
N ARG A 84 9.21 20.08 4.63
CA ARG A 84 8.88 18.87 5.40
C ARG A 84 9.82 18.61 6.59
N PHE A 85 11.01 19.21 6.58
CA PHE A 85 11.96 19.20 7.68
C PHE A 85 12.82 20.46 7.65
N SER A 86 13.42 20.80 8.79
CA SER A 86 14.34 21.94 8.91
C SER A 86 15.79 21.49 8.86
N ILE A 87 16.71 22.40 8.56
CA ILE A 87 18.14 22.24 8.85
C ILE A 87 18.53 23.25 9.93
N HIS A 88 19.08 22.80 11.05
CA HIS A 88 19.42 23.67 12.20
C HIS A 88 18.26 24.58 12.65
N GLY A 89 17.01 24.08 12.58
CA GLY A 89 15.81 24.85 12.91
C GLY A 89 15.40 25.89 11.88
N LYS A 90 16.01 25.87 10.67
CA LYS A 90 15.69 26.76 9.55
C LYS A 90 15.06 25.99 8.38
N TYR A 91 14.10 26.62 7.72
CA TYR A 91 13.33 26.11 6.60
C TYR A 91 13.64 26.87 5.31
N PHE A 92 13.32 26.26 4.17
CA PHE A 92 13.47 26.92 2.88
C PHE A 92 12.41 28.02 2.71
N ASP A 93 12.83 29.23 2.33
CA ASP A 93 11.89 30.30 1.98
C ASP A 93 11.28 30.03 0.61
N THR A 94 10.04 29.54 0.59
CA THR A 94 9.30 29.20 -0.64
C THR A 94 9.10 30.39 -1.56
N LYS A 95 9.18 31.64 -1.05
CA LYS A 95 9.10 32.86 -1.86
C LYS A 95 10.27 32.97 -2.85
N GLN A 96 11.39 32.28 -2.59
CA GLN A 96 12.58 32.28 -3.45
C GLN A 96 12.48 31.34 -4.66
N SER A 97 11.43 30.50 -4.74
CA SER A 97 11.18 29.61 -5.88
C SER A 97 9.75 29.78 -6.37
N SER A 98 9.57 30.30 -7.59
CA SER A 98 8.25 30.50 -8.19
C SER A 98 7.42 29.21 -8.24
N ARG A 99 8.07 28.08 -8.52
CA ARG A 99 7.39 26.76 -8.56
C ARG A 99 7.01 26.27 -7.17
N ALA A 100 7.89 26.40 -6.18
CA ALA A 100 7.57 25.99 -4.80
C ALA A 100 6.42 26.84 -4.23
N LYS A 101 6.42 28.14 -4.53
CA LYS A 101 5.31 29.04 -4.19
C LYS A 101 4.00 28.60 -4.83
N GLN A 102 4.01 28.29 -6.13
CA GLN A 102 2.81 27.80 -6.83
C GLN A 102 2.29 26.50 -6.21
N SER A 103 3.16 25.51 -5.96
CA SER A 103 2.76 24.25 -5.34
C SER A 103 2.20 24.44 -3.92
N ALA A 104 2.72 25.39 -3.14
CA ALA A 104 2.16 25.75 -1.85
C ALA A 104 0.77 26.40 -1.97
N GLU A 105 0.57 27.30 -2.95
CA GLU A 105 -0.72 27.96 -3.23
C GLU A 105 -1.78 26.96 -3.72
N GLU A 106 -1.38 25.93 -4.46
CA GLU A 106 -2.21 24.81 -4.89
C GLU A 106 -2.51 23.81 -3.76
N GLY A 107 -1.95 24.02 -2.56
CA GLY A 107 -2.19 23.20 -1.38
C GLY A 107 -1.46 21.86 -1.38
N ILE A 108 -0.44 21.69 -2.23
CA ILE A 108 0.39 20.46 -2.29
C ILE A 108 1.14 20.25 -0.96
N PHE A 109 1.59 21.33 -0.33
CA PHE A 109 2.22 21.32 0.99
C PHE A 109 1.96 22.63 1.75
N VAL A 110 2.18 22.63 3.06
CA VAL A 110 1.99 23.82 3.92
C VAL A 110 3.34 24.53 4.13
N PRO A 111 3.52 25.77 3.63
CA PRO A 111 4.78 26.48 3.80
C PRO A 111 4.92 27.07 5.21
N ILE A 112 6.15 27.13 5.72
CA ILE A 112 6.47 27.90 6.93
C ILE A 112 6.45 29.39 6.58
N THR A 113 5.76 30.18 7.40
CA THR A 113 5.54 31.62 7.17
C THR A 113 6.24 32.51 8.20
N ASP A 114 6.77 31.93 9.28
CA ASP A 114 7.55 32.66 10.28
C ASP A 114 8.95 32.94 9.72
N ASP A 115 9.19 34.20 9.35
CA ASP A 115 10.47 34.65 8.80
C ASP A 115 11.66 34.36 9.74
N THR A 116 11.44 34.24 11.06
CA THR A 116 12.51 33.87 12.02
C THR A 116 12.97 32.42 11.89
N GLN A 117 12.14 31.58 11.26
CA GLN A 117 12.43 30.17 10.98
C GLN A 117 12.89 29.94 9.55
N LEU A 118 12.96 30.97 8.70
CA LEU A 118 13.40 30.84 7.31
C LEU A 118 14.91 31.04 7.15
N LEU A 119 15.48 30.38 6.13
CA LEU A 119 16.80 30.66 5.61
C LEU A 119 16.85 32.03 4.94
N ASP A 120 18.04 32.63 4.92
CA ASP A 120 18.27 33.87 4.20
C ASP A 120 18.09 33.68 2.68
N ALA A 121 17.53 34.69 2.02
CA ALA A 121 17.24 34.66 0.59
C ALA A 121 18.48 34.32 -0.26
N LYS A 122 19.68 34.78 0.13
CA LYS A 122 20.93 34.46 -0.56
C LYS A 122 21.30 32.99 -0.44
N VAL A 123 21.08 32.39 0.73
CA VAL A 123 21.32 30.95 0.95
C VAL A 123 20.36 30.12 0.11
N CYS A 124 19.08 30.49 0.07
CA CYS A 124 18.08 29.85 -0.79
C CYS A 124 18.43 29.96 -2.27
N ALA A 125 18.89 31.13 -2.74
CA ALA A 125 19.31 31.31 -4.13
C ALA A 125 20.51 30.41 -4.48
N ASN A 126 21.57 30.43 -3.67
CA ASN A 126 22.74 29.56 -3.87
C ASN A 126 22.36 28.08 -3.85
N PHE A 127 21.45 27.67 -2.97
CA PHE A 127 20.92 26.31 -2.92
C PHE A 127 20.24 25.94 -4.25
N LEU A 128 19.36 26.79 -4.79
CA LEU A 128 18.66 26.53 -6.06
C LEU A 128 19.61 26.43 -7.27
N ASP A 129 20.72 27.19 -7.23
CA ASP A 129 21.73 27.22 -8.29
C ASP A 129 22.70 26.03 -8.26
N TYR A 130 22.75 25.28 -7.15
CA TYR A 130 23.61 24.11 -6.99
C TYR A 130 23.39 23.10 -8.13
N GLN A 131 24.49 22.65 -8.75
CA GLN A 131 24.47 21.76 -9.91
C GLN A 131 24.60 20.30 -9.49
N LEU A 132 23.53 19.53 -9.66
CA LEU A 132 23.56 18.08 -9.55
C LEU A 132 24.35 17.50 -10.72
N ALA A 133 25.32 16.64 -10.43
CA ALA A 133 25.94 15.80 -11.43
C ALA A 133 24.95 14.68 -11.81
N ILE A 134 24.42 14.71 -13.04
CA ILE A 134 23.43 13.75 -13.51
C ILE A 134 23.93 13.04 -14.76
N THR A 135 23.72 11.73 -14.83
CA THR A 135 23.93 10.94 -16.04
C THR A 135 22.59 10.35 -16.47
N ILE A 136 22.26 10.51 -17.75
CA ILE A 136 21.00 10.00 -18.34
C ILE A 136 21.34 8.92 -19.35
N TYR A 137 20.79 7.72 -19.14
CA TYR A 137 20.88 6.61 -20.07
C TYR A 137 19.70 6.68 -21.06
N PRO A 138 19.95 6.68 -22.38
CA PRO A 138 18.90 6.68 -23.39
C PRO A 138 18.42 5.24 -23.64
N THR A 139 17.86 4.61 -22.61
CA THR A 139 17.29 3.26 -22.66
C THR A 139 16.03 3.23 -21.82
N ASP A 140 14.99 2.63 -22.38
CA ASP A 140 13.72 2.30 -21.73
C ASP A 140 13.66 0.78 -21.41
N ASN A 141 14.73 0.03 -21.73
CA ASN A 141 14.78 -1.40 -21.52
C ASN A 141 14.94 -1.73 -20.03
N GLU A 142 13.86 -2.25 -19.43
CA GLU A 142 13.79 -2.59 -18.01
C GLU A 142 14.91 -3.55 -17.55
N ALA A 143 15.30 -4.53 -18.36
CA ALA A 143 16.36 -5.48 -17.99
C ALA A 143 17.73 -4.81 -17.93
N GLU A 144 18.02 -3.88 -18.86
CA GLU A 144 19.26 -3.11 -18.87
C GLU A 144 19.32 -2.14 -17.68
N ILE A 145 18.23 -1.42 -17.43
CA ILE A 145 18.10 -0.50 -16.28
C ILE A 145 18.34 -1.25 -14.97
N THR A 146 17.76 -2.44 -14.84
CA THR A 146 17.88 -3.26 -13.63
C THR A 146 19.31 -3.81 -13.45
N ASP A 147 20.01 -4.19 -14.53
CA ASP A 147 21.42 -4.60 -14.46
C ASP A 147 22.32 -3.42 -14.03
N ILE A 148 22.09 -2.22 -14.58
CA ILE A 148 22.80 -0.99 -14.18
C ILE A 148 22.57 -0.73 -12.68
N PHE A 149 21.33 -0.80 -12.21
CA PHE A 149 20.98 -0.65 -10.80
C PHE A 149 21.75 -1.65 -9.91
N GLY A 150 21.72 -2.94 -10.28
CA GLY A 150 22.36 -4.02 -9.52
C GLY A 150 23.87 -3.84 -9.42
N ARG A 151 24.53 -3.45 -10.52
CA ARG A 151 25.99 -3.22 -10.54
C ARG A 151 26.39 -2.06 -9.62
N ILE A 152 25.63 -0.97 -9.61
CA ILE A 152 26.01 0.23 -8.89
C ILE A 152 25.76 0.10 -7.38
N ASN A 153 24.64 -0.50 -7.00
CA ASN A 153 24.29 -0.70 -5.60
C ASN A 153 25.04 -1.85 -4.93
N SER A 154 25.79 -2.66 -5.70
CA SER A 154 26.67 -3.69 -5.15
C SER A 154 27.90 -3.13 -4.40
N GLY A 155 28.32 -1.87 -4.69
CA GLY A 155 29.54 -1.26 -4.12
C GLY A 155 29.34 -0.12 -3.10
N GLY A 156 28.12 0.42 -2.93
CA GLY A 156 27.82 1.60 -2.08
C GLY A 156 27.21 1.28 -0.70
N LYS A 157 26.54 2.27 -0.06
CA LYS A 157 25.82 2.11 1.23
C LYS A 157 24.89 0.90 1.10
N GLN A 158 25.19 -0.14 1.88
CA GLN A 158 24.74 -1.49 1.59
C GLN A 158 23.21 -1.59 1.63
N LEU A 159 22.62 -1.99 0.51
CA LEU A 159 21.31 -2.64 0.51
C LEU A 159 21.28 -3.71 1.61
N SER A 160 20.16 -3.82 2.33
CA SER A 160 19.93 -4.91 3.27
C SER A 160 20.06 -6.26 2.57
N PRO A 161 20.31 -7.36 3.30
CA PRO A 161 20.40 -8.68 2.70
C PRO A 161 19.19 -9.06 1.84
N GLN A 162 17.97 -8.70 2.26
CA GLN A 162 16.76 -8.99 1.49
C GLN A 162 16.63 -8.07 0.26
N GLU A 163 16.95 -6.78 0.38
CA GLU A 163 16.96 -5.88 -0.80
C GLU A 163 17.98 -6.33 -1.85
N LYS A 164 19.15 -6.83 -1.44
CA LYS A 164 20.15 -7.39 -2.36
C LYS A 164 19.64 -8.62 -3.10
N ARG A 165 18.83 -9.45 -2.43
CA ARG A 165 18.20 -10.62 -3.04
C ARG A 165 17.15 -10.22 -4.06
N GLN A 166 16.32 -9.23 -3.75
CA GLN A 166 15.24 -8.79 -4.64
C GLN A 166 15.75 -8.01 -5.86
N ALA A 167 16.87 -7.30 -5.72
CA ALA A 167 17.45 -6.50 -6.80
C ALA A 167 17.78 -7.36 -8.03
N GLY A 168 17.25 -7.01 -9.20
CA GLY A 168 17.50 -7.81 -10.41
C GLY A 168 16.46 -8.88 -10.72
N MET A 169 15.57 -9.20 -9.79
CA MET A 169 14.76 -10.39 -9.88
C MET A 169 13.38 -10.11 -10.49
N LEU A 170 13.12 -10.74 -11.63
CA LEU A 170 11.87 -10.63 -12.39
C LEU A 170 11.06 -11.95 -12.39
N ASP A 171 11.39 -12.88 -11.50
CA ASP A 171 10.70 -14.17 -11.40
C ASP A 171 9.42 -14.11 -10.55
N VAL A 172 8.60 -15.16 -10.68
CA VAL A 172 7.27 -15.27 -10.07
C VAL A 172 7.36 -15.22 -8.55
N LEU A 173 8.34 -15.89 -7.94
CA LEU A 173 8.50 -15.92 -6.49
C LEU A 173 8.85 -14.53 -5.93
N SER A 174 9.85 -13.86 -6.53
CA SER A 174 10.27 -12.52 -6.12
C SER A 174 9.14 -11.50 -6.24
N ASP A 175 8.36 -11.57 -7.32
CA ASP A 175 7.17 -10.72 -7.51
C ASP A 175 6.09 -11.01 -6.47
N THR A 176 5.82 -12.29 -6.19
CA THR A 176 4.83 -12.70 -5.18
C THR A 176 5.19 -12.22 -3.78
N VAL A 177 6.46 -12.37 -3.37
CA VAL A 177 6.97 -11.87 -2.08
C VAL A 177 6.78 -10.36 -1.97
N ARG A 178 7.11 -9.62 -3.03
CA ARG A 178 6.95 -8.16 -3.08
C ARG A 178 5.49 -7.75 -2.95
N LYS A 179 4.60 -8.35 -3.75
CA LYS A 179 3.15 -8.04 -3.73
C LYS A 179 2.52 -8.30 -2.38
N VAL A 180 2.74 -9.50 -1.81
CA VAL A 180 2.20 -9.86 -0.49
C VAL A 180 2.72 -8.91 0.60
N SER A 181 4.01 -8.58 0.58
CA SER A 181 4.61 -7.67 1.56
C SER A 181 4.06 -6.25 1.43
N SER A 182 3.91 -5.73 0.21
CA SER A 182 3.29 -4.43 -0.06
C SER A 182 1.85 -4.37 0.44
N GLU A 183 1.04 -5.40 0.15
CA GLU A 183 -0.35 -5.46 0.61
C GLU A 183 -0.48 -5.50 2.14
N ILE A 184 0.38 -6.26 2.84
CA ILE A 184 0.39 -6.30 4.32
C ILE A 184 0.87 -4.98 4.93
N ARG A 185 1.74 -4.24 4.24
CA ARG A 185 2.18 -2.90 4.66
C ARG A 185 1.09 -1.84 4.49
N GLY A 186 0.03 -2.13 3.73
CA GLY A 186 -0.90 -1.11 3.27
C GLY A 186 -0.38 -0.28 2.09
N ASP A 187 0.68 -0.76 1.43
CA ASP A 187 1.27 -0.14 0.24
C ASP A 187 0.63 -0.74 -1.00
N SER A 188 -0.11 0.09 -1.70
CA SER A 188 -0.92 -0.28 -2.83
C SER A 188 -0.51 0.47 -4.10
N SER A 189 0.71 1.00 -4.15
CA SER A 189 1.23 1.73 -5.30
C SER A 189 1.40 0.83 -6.53
N LYS A 190 1.34 1.45 -7.72
CA LYS A 190 1.78 0.83 -8.97
C LYS A 190 3.27 0.47 -8.92
N ASP A 191 3.68 -0.46 -9.78
CA ASP A 191 5.08 -0.83 -9.96
C ASP A 191 5.93 0.36 -10.40
N ILE A 192 5.37 1.24 -11.23
CA ILE A 192 5.99 2.50 -11.66
C ILE A 192 5.04 3.64 -11.26
N LEU A 193 5.59 4.63 -10.55
CA LEU A 193 4.85 5.80 -10.09
C LEU A 193 5.68 7.07 -10.24
N ASP A 194 5.03 8.24 -10.18
CA ASP A 194 5.74 9.50 -10.16
C ASP A 194 6.45 9.69 -8.80
N LEU A 195 7.61 10.36 -8.80
CA LEU A 195 8.36 10.65 -7.57
C LEU A 195 7.51 11.42 -6.54
N ALA A 196 6.53 12.20 -6.99
CA ALA A 196 5.61 12.95 -6.14
C ALA A 196 4.68 12.05 -5.30
N GLU A 197 4.41 10.82 -5.75
CA GLU A 197 3.57 9.85 -5.03
C GLU A 197 4.38 9.05 -3.99
N MET A 198 5.72 9.02 -4.10
CA MET A 198 6.59 8.25 -3.20
C MET A 198 6.42 8.56 -1.70
N PRO A 199 6.24 9.81 -1.26
CA PRO A 199 5.98 10.12 0.14
C PRO A 199 4.74 9.41 0.70
N GLU A 200 3.67 9.22 -0.09
CA GLU A 200 2.41 8.65 0.40
C GLU A 200 2.51 7.13 0.67
N ILE A 201 3.40 6.44 -0.04
CA ILE A 201 3.61 4.99 0.07
C ILE A 201 4.84 4.62 0.90
N SER A 202 5.60 5.64 1.34
CA SER A 202 6.79 5.49 2.16
C SER A 202 6.47 5.49 3.64
N ILE A 203 7.41 4.95 4.42
CA ILE A 203 7.19 4.65 5.84
C ILE A 203 7.73 5.79 6.71
N ASP A 204 6.84 6.53 7.36
CA ASP A 204 7.13 7.49 8.42
C ASP A 204 7.23 6.83 9.80
N SER A 205 7.46 7.66 10.82
CA SER A 205 7.08 7.33 12.19
C SER A 205 6.39 8.49 12.87
N ASN A 206 5.60 8.16 13.89
CA ASN A 206 4.94 9.14 14.75
C ASN A 206 5.88 10.18 15.40
N ARG A 207 7.19 9.90 15.47
CA ARG A 207 8.18 10.81 16.06
C ARG A 207 8.83 11.75 15.05
N GLU A 208 8.99 11.31 13.81
CA GLU A 208 9.67 12.07 12.76
C GLU A 208 8.67 12.99 12.03
N ASN A 209 7.41 12.56 11.88
CA ASN A 209 6.27 13.31 11.31
C ASN A 209 6.65 14.15 10.07
N ILE A 210 7.33 13.51 9.12
CA ILE A 210 7.82 14.13 7.88
C ILE A 210 6.67 14.27 6.86
N GLY A 211 5.52 13.66 7.14
CA GLY A 211 4.32 13.68 6.32
C GLY A 211 4.31 12.58 5.26
N TYR A 212 4.93 11.42 5.54
CA TYR A 212 4.76 10.23 4.71
C TYR A 212 3.46 9.50 5.06
N GLY A 213 2.86 8.81 4.08
CA GLY A 213 1.49 8.30 4.20
C GLY A 213 1.35 6.97 4.96
N LEU A 214 2.43 6.21 5.17
CA LEU A 214 2.40 4.99 5.98
C LEU A 214 3.13 5.20 7.30
N ILE A 215 2.42 5.14 8.42
CA ILE A 215 3.03 5.22 9.76
C ILE A 215 3.52 3.83 10.15
N ALA A 216 4.84 3.68 10.39
CA ALA A 216 5.42 2.40 10.76
C ALA A 216 4.67 1.71 11.91
N GLU A 217 4.33 2.48 12.94
CA GLU A 217 3.65 1.98 14.14
C GLU A 217 2.24 1.42 13.88
N ASP A 218 1.59 1.80 12.77
CA ASP A 218 0.26 1.33 12.38
C ASP A 218 0.32 0.09 11.48
N ILE A 219 1.47 -0.19 10.88
CA ILE A 219 1.68 -1.37 10.04
C ILE A 219 1.67 -2.63 10.90
N PHE A 220 0.94 -3.66 10.45
CA PHE A 220 0.75 -4.95 11.15
C PHE A 220 2.01 -5.44 11.89
N TRP A 221 3.14 -5.44 11.18
CA TRP A 221 4.45 -5.89 11.66
C TRP A 221 4.94 -5.17 12.92
N CYS A 222 4.95 -3.84 12.92
CA CYS A 222 5.46 -3.04 14.03
C CYS A 222 4.39 -2.86 15.12
N LYS A 223 3.12 -2.68 14.72
CA LYS A 223 1.95 -2.67 15.62
C LYS A 223 1.94 -3.88 16.54
N ASN A 224 2.24 -5.06 15.99
CA ASN A 224 2.28 -6.32 16.74
C ASN A 224 3.63 -6.65 17.40
N GLY A 225 4.64 -5.78 17.24
CA GLY A 225 6.00 -6.00 17.76
C GLY A 225 6.72 -7.21 17.15
N ILE A 226 6.35 -7.60 15.93
CA ILE A 226 6.94 -8.74 15.23
C ILE A 226 8.34 -8.37 14.71
N ILE A 227 8.47 -7.17 14.14
CA ILE A 227 9.74 -6.53 13.74
C ILE A 227 9.72 -5.04 14.08
N TRP A 228 10.89 -4.44 14.27
CA TRP A 228 11.02 -3.00 14.52
C TRP A 228 11.03 -2.17 13.25
N LYS A 229 10.76 -0.86 13.38
CA LYS A 229 10.83 0.14 12.30
C LYS A 229 12.10 0.02 11.45
N LYS A 230 13.27 -0.14 12.09
CA LYS A 230 14.54 -0.32 11.38
C LYS A 230 14.53 -1.57 10.49
N GLN A 231 14.00 -2.68 11.01
CA GLN A 231 13.95 -3.96 10.31
C GLN A 231 12.93 -3.93 9.16
N LEU A 232 11.82 -3.21 9.35
CA LEU A 232 10.85 -2.96 8.30
C LEU A 232 11.46 -2.10 7.17
N ARG A 233 12.29 -1.11 7.51
CA ARG A 233 13.06 -0.33 6.52
C ARG A 233 14.12 -1.18 5.79
N ASP A 234 14.67 -2.19 6.46
CA ASP A 234 15.64 -3.14 5.91
C ASP A 234 14.97 -4.35 5.20
N SER A 235 13.67 -4.24 4.85
CA SER A 235 12.87 -5.29 4.19
C SER A 235 12.87 -6.65 4.89
N GLU A 236 13.01 -6.69 6.21
CA GLU A 236 12.97 -7.96 6.95
C GLU A 236 11.57 -8.62 6.95
N ASP A 237 10.52 -7.86 6.70
CA ASP A 237 9.19 -8.41 6.47
C ASP A 237 9.09 -9.19 5.14
N GLU A 238 9.75 -8.74 4.07
CA GLU A 238 9.86 -9.51 2.82
C GLU A 238 10.62 -10.82 3.04
N GLU A 239 11.66 -10.81 3.88
CA GLU A 239 12.35 -12.05 4.28
C GLU A 239 11.41 -12.99 5.06
N MET A 240 10.53 -12.46 5.92
CA MET A 240 9.52 -13.25 6.62
C MET A 240 8.44 -13.79 5.67
N ILE A 241 8.00 -13.01 4.69
CA ILE A 241 7.04 -13.45 3.68
C ILE A 241 7.64 -14.52 2.77
N LEU A 242 8.90 -14.38 2.37
CA LEU A 242 9.65 -15.43 1.68
C LEU A 242 9.65 -16.73 2.49
N ASP A 243 10.00 -16.66 3.77
CA ASP A 243 10.05 -17.83 4.67
C ASP A 243 8.69 -18.51 4.80
N ILE A 244 7.61 -17.72 4.91
CA ILE A 244 6.22 -18.21 4.92
C ILE A 244 5.86 -18.89 3.60
N ILE A 245 6.04 -18.21 2.47
CA ILE A 245 5.70 -18.74 1.13
C ILE A 245 6.48 -20.03 0.88
N ALA A 246 7.79 -20.01 1.11
CA ALA A 246 8.67 -21.14 0.88
C ALA A 246 8.28 -22.33 1.76
N SER A 247 7.89 -22.09 3.03
CA SER A 247 7.41 -23.15 3.92
C SER A 247 6.05 -23.74 3.48
N ILE A 248 5.13 -22.90 2.98
CA ILE A 248 3.82 -23.34 2.49
C ILE A 248 3.96 -24.20 1.22
N VAL A 249 4.72 -23.72 0.23
CA VAL A 249 4.84 -24.43 -1.06
C VAL A 249 5.65 -25.72 -0.95
N LYS A 250 6.56 -25.80 0.03
CA LYS A 250 7.31 -27.02 0.38
C LYS A 250 6.52 -27.97 1.29
N ASP A 251 5.44 -27.49 1.90
CA ASP A 251 4.63 -28.20 2.90
C ASP A 251 5.43 -28.62 4.15
N GLU A 252 6.50 -27.89 4.48
CA GLU A 252 7.36 -28.11 5.65
C GLU A 252 8.02 -26.79 6.09
N PRO A 253 8.28 -26.57 7.39
CA PRO A 253 8.99 -25.38 7.84
C PRO A 253 10.48 -25.46 7.48
N LEU A 254 11.01 -24.41 6.85
CA LEU A 254 12.41 -24.37 6.42
C LEU A 254 13.35 -24.02 7.57
N ALA A 255 14.64 -24.31 7.44
CA ALA A 255 15.62 -23.74 8.36
C ALA A 255 15.80 -22.25 8.04
N LYS A 256 15.78 -21.37 9.05
CA LYS A 256 16.01 -19.94 8.84
C LYS A 256 17.49 -19.67 8.61
N SER A 257 17.90 -19.79 7.35
CA SER A 257 19.28 -19.64 6.92
C SER A 257 19.39 -18.57 5.83
N ARG A 258 20.26 -17.58 6.06
CA ARG A 258 20.63 -16.59 5.05
C ARG A 258 21.18 -17.25 3.78
N GLU A 259 21.87 -18.37 3.92
CA GLU A 259 22.43 -19.12 2.78
C GLU A 259 21.30 -19.71 1.92
N LEU A 260 20.29 -20.32 2.54
CA LEU A 260 19.14 -20.86 1.82
C LEU A 260 18.40 -19.76 1.07
N PHE A 261 18.10 -18.65 1.74
CA PHE A 261 17.41 -17.53 1.08
C PHE A 261 18.24 -16.93 -0.05
N ASN A 262 19.57 -16.82 0.09
CA ASN A 262 20.44 -16.41 -1.03
C ASN A 262 20.38 -17.39 -2.20
N LYS A 263 20.26 -18.71 -1.95
CA LYS A 263 20.13 -19.71 -3.02
C LYS A 263 18.79 -19.60 -3.74
N ILE A 264 17.71 -19.30 -3.02
CA ILE A 264 16.37 -19.08 -3.59
C ILE A 264 16.36 -17.88 -4.55
N TYR A 265 17.19 -16.87 -4.30
CA TYR A 265 17.30 -15.66 -5.13
C TYR A 265 18.44 -15.68 -6.15
N ASN A 266 18.91 -16.88 -6.52
CA ASN A 266 19.94 -17.03 -7.53
C ASN A 266 19.43 -17.96 -8.63
N ILE A 267 19.21 -17.39 -9.82
CA ILE A 267 18.61 -18.04 -10.99
C ILE A 267 19.35 -19.33 -11.40
N GLU A 268 20.66 -19.40 -11.13
CA GLU A 268 21.49 -20.55 -11.48
C GLU A 268 21.33 -21.73 -10.50
N ASN A 269 20.80 -21.50 -9.30
CA ASN A 269 20.66 -22.54 -8.27
C ASN A 269 19.41 -23.39 -8.47
N ASN A 270 19.48 -24.64 -8.01
CA ASN A 270 18.37 -25.58 -8.10
C ASN A 270 17.20 -25.17 -7.17
N GLU A 271 17.51 -24.61 -6.01
CA GLU A 271 16.51 -24.13 -5.06
C GLU A 271 15.62 -23.04 -5.70
N HIS A 272 16.22 -22.09 -6.44
CA HIS A 272 15.46 -21.07 -7.15
C HIS A 272 14.44 -21.67 -8.13
N LYS A 273 14.88 -22.63 -8.96
CA LYS A 273 14.02 -23.32 -9.92
C LYS A 273 12.93 -24.15 -9.23
N GLU A 274 13.29 -24.81 -8.14
CA GLU A 274 12.36 -25.62 -7.35
C GLU A 274 11.24 -24.76 -6.74
N PHE A 275 11.58 -23.70 -5.98
CA PHE A 275 10.57 -22.89 -5.30
C PHE A 275 9.66 -22.13 -6.27
N ASN A 276 10.19 -21.64 -7.39
CA ASN A 276 9.36 -21.06 -8.45
C ASN A 276 8.38 -22.10 -9.04
N SER A 277 8.85 -23.31 -9.32
CA SER A 277 8.00 -24.40 -9.84
C SER A 277 6.92 -24.82 -8.83
N LEU A 278 7.27 -24.95 -7.55
CA LEU A 278 6.33 -25.27 -6.48
C LEU A 278 5.27 -24.18 -6.30
N LEU A 279 5.66 -22.91 -6.34
CA LEU A 279 4.74 -21.78 -6.27
C LEU A 279 3.76 -21.76 -7.45
N VAL A 280 4.25 -21.94 -8.68
CA VAL A 280 3.40 -22.01 -9.87
C VAL A 280 2.42 -23.18 -9.76
N LYS A 281 2.88 -24.35 -9.27
CA LYS A 281 2.03 -25.53 -9.06
C LYS A 281 0.97 -25.29 -7.98
N TYR A 282 1.30 -24.55 -6.92
CA TYR A 282 0.36 -24.20 -5.85
C TYR A 282 -0.72 -23.21 -6.34
N GLY A 283 -0.31 -22.27 -7.20
CA GLY A 283 -1.13 -21.18 -7.71
C GLY A 283 -0.83 -19.87 -6.97
N VAL A 284 -0.35 -18.87 -7.72
CA VAL A 284 0.09 -17.56 -7.18
C VAL A 284 -1.07 -16.82 -6.51
N ASP A 285 -2.19 -16.66 -7.21
CA ASP A 285 -3.36 -15.95 -6.66
C ASP A 285 -3.92 -16.66 -5.41
N ARG A 286 -3.87 -17.99 -5.42
CA ARG A 286 -4.32 -18.83 -4.30
C ARG A 286 -3.46 -18.60 -3.05
N ILE A 287 -2.14 -18.71 -3.16
CA ILE A 287 -1.27 -18.54 -1.99
C ILE A 287 -1.31 -17.11 -1.46
N MET A 288 -1.38 -16.10 -2.35
CA MET A 288 -1.54 -14.71 -1.95
C MET A 288 -2.83 -14.53 -1.15
N HIS A 289 -3.94 -15.07 -1.64
CA HIS A 289 -5.22 -14.99 -0.95
C HIS A 289 -5.20 -15.70 0.42
N GLU A 290 -4.70 -16.93 0.48
CA GLU A 290 -4.65 -17.71 1.73
C GLU A 290 -3.75 -17.07 2.80
N ILE A 291 -2.62 -16.49 2.39
CA ILE A 291 -1.75 -15.72 3.29
C ILE A 291 -2.50 -14.50 3.84
N LYS A 292 -3.15 -13.71 2.97
CA LYS A 292 -3.90 -12.52 3.40
C LYS A 292 -5.04 -12.82 4.36
N VAL A 293 -5.81 -13.86 4.08
CA VAL A 293 -6.88 -14.32 4.97
C VAL A 293 -6.30 -14.72 6.33
N THR A 294 -5.16 -15.42 6.34
CA THR A 294 -4.47 -15.81 7.57
C THR A 294 -4.00 -14.60 8.38
N PHE A 295 -3.34 -13.62 7.75
CA PHE A 295 -2.95 -12.37 8.41
C PHE A 295 -4.16 -11.63 9.01
N SER A 296 -5.24 -11.51 8.24
CA SER A 296 -6.45 -10.78 8.66
C SER A 296 -7.13 -11.46 9.84
N LEU A 297 -7.22 -12.79 9.85
CA LEU A 297 -7.80 -13.55 10.98
C LEU A 297 -6.92 -13.49 12.22
N ILE A 298 -5.59 -13.51 12.06
CA ILE A 298 -4.67 -13.28 13.17
C ILE A 298 -4.90 -11.88 13.73
N GLU A 299 -4.90 -10.85 12.89
CA GLU A 299 -5.11 -9.47 13.33
C GLU A 299 -6.42 -9.32 14.11
N GLY A 300 -7.53 -9.82 13.57
CA GLY A 300 -8.84 -9.80 14.25
C GLY A 300 -8.81 -10.41 15.65
N VAL A 301 -8.17 -11.57 15.84
CA VAL A 301 -8.08 -12.22 17.16
C VAL A 301 -7.40 -11.35 18.22
N PHE A 302 -6.36 -10.61 17.86
CA PHE A 302 -5.65 -9.74 18.79
C PHE A 302 -6.33 -8.37 18.96
N GLU A 303 -6.91 -7.82 17.89
CA GLU A 303 -7.67 -6.56 17.93
C GLU A 303 -8.94 -6.68 18.78
N ASP A 304 -9.66 -7.79 18.69
CA ASP A 304 -10.86 -8.07 19.52
C ASP A 304 -10.55 -7.97 21.02
N GLN A 305 -9.31 -8.24 21.41
CA GLN A 305 -8.83 -8.22 22.78
C GLN A 305 -8.03 -6.95 23.11
N ASN A 306 -8.02 -5.98 22.19
CA ASN A 306 -7.29 -4.71 22.29
C ASN A 306 -5.83 -4.90 22.76
N THR A 307 -5.15 -5.88 22.15
CA THR A 307 -3.78 -6.25 22.51
C THR A 307 -2.93 -6.50 21.26
N SER A 308 -1.64 -6.75 21.45
CA SER A 308 -0.68 -7.02 20.39
C SER A 308 0.02 -8.34 20.61
N ILE A 309 0.52 -8.95 19.52
CA ILE A 309 1.19 -10.26 19.60
C ILE A 309 2.34 -10.23 20.62
N ILE A 310 3.23 -9.22 20.58
CA ILE A 310 4.33 -9.08 21.54
C ILE A 310 3.87 -9.04 23.00
N ASN A 311 2.79 -8.31 23.30
CA ASN A 311 2.26 -8.17 24.66
C ASN A 311 1.70 -9.49 25.20
N VAL A 312 1.24 -10.37 24.32
CA VAL A 312 0.70 -11.69 24.69
C VAL A 312 1.82 -12.72 24.80
N VAL A 313 2.64 -12.87 23.75
CA VAL A 313 3.63 -13.96 23.67
C VAL A 313 4.87 -13.69 24.50
N ASN A 314 5.20 -12.41 24.75
CA ASN A 314 6.40 -12.00 25.48
C ASN A 314 6.23 -10.68 26.28
N PRO A 315 5.29 -10.61 27.24
CA PRO A 315 4.85 -9.38 27.94
C PRO A 315 5.94 -8.57 28.65
N LYS A 316 7.10 -9.16 28.93
CA LYS A 316 8.20 -8.51 29.67
C LYS A 316 9.36 -8.07 28.79
N SER A 317 9.32 -8.39 27.50
CA SER A 317 10.42 -8.18 26.57
C SER A 317 10.11 -7.04 25.62
N ARG A 318 11.16 -6.32 25.24
CA ARG A 318 11.13 -5.34 24.15
C ARG A 318 11.88 -5.85 22.92
N ASN A 319 12.03 -7.17 22.79
CA ASN A 319 12.63 -7.78 21.61
C ASN A 319 11.53 -8.23 20.63
N PRO A 320 11.79 -8.14 19.30
CA PRO A 320 10.86 -8.61 18.29
C PRO A 320 10.53 -10.09 18.47
N VAL A 321 9.29 -10.48 18.16
CA VAL A 321 8.78 -11.84 18.38
C VAL A 321 8.61 -12.63 17.08
N LYS A 322 9.58 -12.52 16.15
CA LYS A 322 9.56 -13.17 14.83
C LYS A 322 9.24 -14.65 14.86
N GLU A 323 9.89 -15.41 15.73
CA GLU A 323 9.73 -16.87 15.81
C GLU A 323 8.36 -17.25 16.38
N SER A 324 7.91 -16.58 17.44
CA SER A 324 6.54 -16.77 17.95
C SER A 324 5.50 -16.46 16.87
N PHE A 325 5.68 -15.36 16.15
CA PHE A 325 4.77 -15.00 15.07
C PHE A 325 4.78 -16.04 13.96
N TYR A 326 5.93 -16.52 13.51
CA TYR A 326 6.00 -17.58 12.49
C TYR A 326 5.24 -18.84 12.94
N SER A 327 5.44 -19.30 14.18
CA SER A 327 4.70 -20.46 14.70
C SER A 327 3.20 -20.20 14.80
N ILE A 328 2.78 -19.00 15.23
CA ILE A 328 1.36 -18.60 15.23
C ILE A 328 0.80 -18.62 13.79
N PHE A 329 1.51 -17.99 12.85
CA PHE A 329 1.09 -17.91 11.46
C PHE A 329 0.92 -19.30 10.85
N MET A 330 1.92 -20.17 10.94
CA MET A 330 1.85 -21.52 10.38
C MET A 330 0.77 -22.38 11.05
N SER A 331 0.52 -22.18 12.36
CA SER A 331 -0.57 -22.88 13.07
C SER A 331 -1.95 -22.41 12.60
N PHE A 332 -2.14 -21.10 12.48
CA PHE A 332 -3.37 -20.52 11.92
C PHE A 332 -3.58 -20.97 10.48
N PHE A 333 -2.56 -20.87 9.63
CA PHE A 333 -2.61 -21.30 8.24
C PHE A 333 -3.02 -22.77 8.13
N HIS A 334 -2.42 -23.65 8.93
CA HIS A 334 -2.81 -25.06 8.97
C HIS A 334 -4.29 -25.25 9.34
N LEU A 335 -4.74 -24.63 10.44
CA LEU A 335 -6.12 -24.76 10.91
C LEU A 335 -7.13 -24.16 9.91
N ILE A 336 -6.81 -23.05 9.26
CA ILE A 336 -7.69 -22.32 8.34
C ILE A 336 -7.75 -22.98 6.97
N VAL A 337 -6.58 -23.26 6.39
CA VAL A 337 -6.45 -23.66 4.99
C VAL A 337 -6.46 -25.18 4.84
N LYS A 338 -5.80 -25.92 5.73
CA LYS A 338 -5.69 -27.39 5.63
C LYS A 338 -6.84 -28.10 6.34
N GLU A 339 -7.29 -27.56 7.48
CA GLU A 339 -8.39 -28.16 8.26
C GLU A 339 -9.74 -27.48 8.09
N GLU A 340 -9.81 -26.38 7.33
CA GLU A 340 -11.05 -25.62 7.04
C GLU A 340 -11.78 -25.17 8.32
N LYS A 341 -11.03 -24.70 9.32
CA LYS A 341 -11.57 -24.18 10.57
C LYS A 341 -11.43 -22.67 10.67
N SER A 342 -12.26 -22.05 11.49
CA SER A 342 -12.17 -20.61 11.81
C SER A 342 -11.99 -20.39 13.31
N PRO A 343 -11.27 -19.33 13.74
CA PRO A 343 -11.22 -18.90 15.14
C PRO A 343 -12.64 -18.64 15.67
N ALA A 344 -12.99 -19.21 16.82
CA ALA A 344 -14.32 -19.05 17.43
C ALA A 344 -14.30 -18.23 18.73
N ASP A 345 -13.18 -18.24 19.44
CA ASP A 345 -13.04 -17.56 20.73
C ASP A 345 -11.69 -16.82 20.80
N SER A 346 -11.70 -15.55 20.40
CA SER A 346 -10.51 -14.69 20.36
C SER A 346 -9.87 -14.55 21.76
N ALA A 347 -10.69 -14.44 22.82
CA ALA A 347 -10.20 -14.26 24.18
C ALA A 347 -9.43 -15.49 24.69
N GLU A 348 -9.99 -16.68 24.47
CA GLU A 348 -9.33 -17.91 24.90
C GLU A 348 -8.10 -18.26 24.03
N ILE A 349 -8.10 -17.93 22.74
CA ILE A 349 -6.91 -18.05 21.89
C ILE A 349 -5.78 -17.16 22.41
N VAL A 350 -6.05 -15.88 22.66
CA VAL A 350 -5.05 -14.93 23.22
C VAL A 350 -4.51 -15.43 24.55
N LYS A 351 -5.39 -15.92 25.43
CA LYS A 351 -4.99 -16.49 26.72
C LYS A 351 -4.11 -17.73 26.58
N ALA A 352 -4.41 -18.62 25.62
CA ALA A 352 -3.61 -19.82 25.36
C ALA A 352 -2.20 -19.49 24.85
N LEU A 353 -2.08 -18.42 24.05
CA LEU A 353 -0.81 -17.92 23.52
C LEU A 353 0.03 -17.13 24.55
N HIS A 354 -0.51 -16.86 25.74
CA HIS A 354 0.20 -16.10 26.75
C HIS A 354 1.55 -16.75 27.11
N GLY A 355 2.63 -15.96 27.00
CA GLY A 355 3.99 -16.40 27.29
C GLY A 355 4.54 -17.47 26.32
N LEU A 356 3.98 -17.60 25.11
CA LEU A 356 4.38 -18.61 24.12
C LEU A 356 5.90 -18.63 23.89
N GLN A 357 6.55 -17.47 23.75
CA GLN A 357 7.98 -17.38 23.44
C GLN A 357 8.86 -18.16 24.44
N LYS A 358 8.47 -18.23 25.72
CA LYS A 358 9.21 -18.96 26.76
C LYS A 358 9.00 -20.47 26.71
N LYS A 359 7.92 -20.93 26.07
CA LYS A 359 7.57 -22.34 25.92
C LYS A 359 8.21 -22.98 24.69
N MET A 360 8.71 -22.16 23.76
CA MET A 360 9.30 -22.60 22.50
C MET A 360 10.67 -23.28 22.72
N THR A 361 10.94 -24.30 21.91
CA THR A 361 12.21 -25.01 21.85
C THR A 361 13.21 -24.26 20.97
N SER A 362 14.45 -24.14 21.43
CA SER A 362 15.59 -23.61 20.66
C SER A 362 16.84 -24.41 21.01
N THR A 363 17.18 -25.39 20.17
CA THR A 363 18.35 -26.27 20.35
C THR A 363 19.62 -25.72 19.71
N ALA A 364 19.50 -24.73 18.83
CA ALA A 364 20.62 -24.03 18.19
C ALA A 364 20.45 -22.50 18.30
N ASN A 365 21.52 -21.77 17.96
CA ASN A 365 21.50 -20.30 17.86
C ASN A 365 20.70 -19.78 16.64
N TYR A 366 20.22 -20.67 15.77
CA TYR A 366 19.39 -20.40 14.61
C TYR A 366 18.21 -21.36 14.55
N SER A 367 17.12 -20.97 13.87
CA SER A 367 15.89 -21.78 13.79
C SER A 367 16.08 -22.96 12.84
N VAL A 368 16.34 -24.14 13.40
CA VAL A 368 16.41 -25.42 12.67
C VAL A 368 15.00 -25.98 12.43
N THR A 369 14.79 -26.66 11.30
CA THR A 369 13.49 -27.26 10.92
C THR A 369 12.83 -28.07 12.04
N PRO A 370 13.52 -29.01 12.74
CA PRO A 370 12.88 -29.80 13.79
C PRO A 370 12.35 -28.98 14.97
N ASP A 371 13.02 -27.88 15.32
CA ASP A 371 12.56 -27.00 16.40
C ASP A 371 11.36 -26.17 15.95
N ARG A 372 11.36 -25.71 14.68
CA ARG A 372 10.22 -25.00 14.10
C ARG A 372 8.98 -25.89 14.06
N GLU A 373 9.11 -27.14 13.63
CA GLU A 373 8.02 -28.12 13.66
C GLU A 373 7.48 -28.33 15.07
N LYS A 374 8.35 -28.55 16.06
CA LYS A 374 7.93 -28.66 17.47
C LYS A 374 7.18 -27.43 17.95
N ASN A 375 7.66 -26.25 17.59
CA ASN A 375 7.06 -24.98 18.00
C ASN A 375 5.71 -24.73 17.31
N ILE A 376 5.56 -25.09 16.04
CA ILE A 376 4.27 -25.08 15.32
C ILE A 376 3.31 -26.06 16.00
N ASN A 377 3.71 -27.32 16.21
CA ASN A 377 2.87 -28.33 16.84
C ASN A 377 2.42 -27.93 18.27
N LEU A 378 3.35 -27.36 19.06
CA LEU A 378 3.03 -26.79 20.36
C LEU A 378 1.97 -25.69 20.23
N THR A 379 2.16 -24.76 19.29
CA THR A 379 1.27 -23.61 19.09
C THR A 379 -0.11 -24.06 18.61
N THR A 380 -0.19 -24.94 17.60
CA THR A 380 -1.43 -25.57 17.14
C THR A 380 -2.14 -26.28 18.29
N GLY A 381 -1.41 -27.08 19.09
CA GLY A 381 -1.99 -27.81 20.23
C GLY A 381 -2.62 -26.91 21.29
N LEU A 382 -2.08 -25.69 21.48
CA LEU A 382 -2.63 -24.71 22.42
C LEU A 382 -3.94 -24.09 21.95
N ILE A 383 -4.07 -23.84 20.64
CA ILE A 383 -5.16 -23.02 20.08
C ILE A 383 -6.26 -23.83 19.39
N GLN A 384 -5.97 -25.03 18.88
CA GLN A 384 -6.87 -25.79 17.98
C GLN A 384 -8.27 -26.07 18.54
N LYS A 385 -8.43 -26.17 19.87
CA LYS A 385 -9.73 -26.41 20.52
C LYS A 385 -10.67 -25.20 20.46
N TYR A 386 -10.13 -24.03 20.16
CA TYR A 386 -10.88 -22.77 20.02
C TYR A 386 -11.16 -22.44 18.55
N PHE A 387 -10.92 -23.39 17.66
CA PHE A 387 -11.25 -23.32 16.25
C PHE A 387 -12.41 -24.27 15.96
N VAL A 388 -13.39 -23.81 15.19
CA VAL A 388 -14.58 -24.58 14.83
C VAL A 388 -14.62 -24.81 13.33
N LYS A 389 -15.21 -25.94 12.91
CA LYS A 389 -15.58 -26.15 11.51
C LYS A 389 -16.69 -25.16 11.18
N LYS A 390 -16.35 -24.17 10.38
CA LYS A 390 -17.23 -23.17 9.80
C LYS A 390 -16.77 -23.10 8.35
N ASP A 391 -17.67 -23.05 7.38
CA ASP A 391 -17.28 -22.90 5.97
C ASP A 391 -16.24 -21.78 5.89
N PRO A 392 -14.99 -22.08 5.52
CA PRO A 392 -13.91 -21.13 5.66
C PRO A 392 -14.23 -19.90 4.80
N PRO A 393 -13.97 -18.67 5.29
CA PRO A 393 -14.13 -17.45 4.49
C PRO A 393 -13.33 -17.47 3.18
N VAL A 394 -12.39 -18.42 3.06
CA VAL A 394 -11.57 -18.75 1.88
C VAL A 394 -12.44 -19.00 0.64
N LEU A 395 -13.72 -19.36 0.79
CA LEU A 395 -14.61 -19.58 -0.35
C LEU A 395 -15.55 -18.41 -0.68
N ARG A 396 -15.74 -17.42 0.22
CA ARG A 396 -16.48 -16.17 -0.05
C ARG A 396 -16.15 -15.07 0.98
N HIS A 397 -15.71 -13.91 0.47
CA HIS A 397 -15.99 -12.56 0.99
C HIS A 397 -15.89 -12.29 2.51
N GLY A 398 -14.82 -12.68 3.20
CA GLY A 398 -14.68 -12.41 4.65
C GLY A 398 -13.43 -11.64 5.03
N ALA A 399 -12.50 -12.29 5.72
CA ALA A 399 -11.41 -11.61 6.43
C ALA A 399 -10.40 -10.89 5.52
N GLY A 400 -10.04 -11.47 4.36
CA GLY A 400 -9.12 -10.81 3.42
C GLY A 400 -9.68 -9.53 2.78
N LEU A 401 -11.01 -9.36 2.80
CA LEU A 401 -11.64 -8.17 2.24
C LEU A 401 -11.39 -6.91 3.07
N ALA A 402 -11.20 -7.03 4.39
CA ALA A 402 -10.93 -5.88 5.25
C ALA A 402 -9.56 -5.27 4.90
N LEU A 403 -8.53 -6.10 4.70
CA LEU A 403 -7.21 -5.64 4.27
C LEU A 403 -7.26 -5.06 2.84
N ASP A 404 -7.91 -5.77 1.90
CA ASP A 404 -8.08 -5.28 0.53
C ASP A 404 -8.85 -3.94 0.52
N PHE A 405 -9.84 -3.78 1.40
CA PHE A 405 -10.59 -2.55 1.59
C PHE A 405 -9.71 -1.42 2.13
N GLU A 406 -8.95 -1.64 3.21
CA GLU A 406 -8.02 -0.63 3.72
C GLU A 406 -7.06 -0.16 2.62
N ASN A 407 -6.50 -1.10 1.86
CA ASN A 407 -5.57 -0.81 0.78
C ASN A 407 -6.24 -0.01 -0.33
N SER A 408 -7.45 -0.37 -0.74
CA SER A 408 -8.20 0.40 -1.73
C SER A 408 -8.58 1.80 -1.23
N ILE A 409 -8.90 1.97 0.05
CA ILE A 409 -9.15 3.30 0.63
C ILE A 409 -7.87 4.15 0.66
N ARG A 410 -6.70 3.55 0.93
CA ARG A 410 -5.41 4.24 0.81
C ARG A 410 -5.14 4.68 -0.64
N ARG A 411 -5.40 3.82 -1.64
CA ARG A 411 -5.30 4.18 -3.08
C ARG A 411 -6.26 5.26 -3.49
N ALA A 412 -7.47 5.28 -2.95
CA ALA A 412 -8.51 6.23 -3.34
C ALA A 412 -8.13 7.71 -3.12
N LYS A 413 -7.08 7.98 -2.34
CA LYS A 413 -6.49 9.32 -2.23
C LYS A 413 -5.61 9.66 -3.45
N ILE A 414 -4.78 8.73 -3.88
CA ILE A 414 -3.79 8.89 -4.96
C ILE A 414 -4.48 8.81 -6.33
N GLU A 415 -5.30 7.78 -6.52
CA GLU A 415 -5.97 7.44 -7.77
C GLU A 415 -7.43 7.88 -7.74
N SER A 416 -7.68 9.14 -7.44
CA SER A 416 -9.06 9.65 -7.22
C SER A 416 -10.04 9.37 -8.37
N ASN A 417 -9.54 9.16 -9.60
CA ASN A 417 -10.38 8.80 -10.74
C ASN A 417 -10.93 7.37 -10.67
N ARG A 418 -10.17 6.38 -10.17
CA ARG A 418 -10.58 4.95 -10.14
C ARG A 418 -11.40 4.56 -8.92
N TYR A 419 -11.46 5.41 -7.91
CA TYR A 419 -12.12 5.12 -6.64
C TYR A 419 -13.18 6.16 -6.32
N GLU A 420 -14.35 5.71 -5.87
CA GLU A 420 -15.42 6.56 -5.38
C GLU A 420 -15.87 6.10 -3.99
N CYS A 421 -16.18 7.05 -3.10
CA CYS A 421 -16.66 6.78 -1.75
C CYS A 421 -17.97 7.54 -1.53
N LYS A 422 -18.99 6.84 -1.02
CA LYS A 422 -20.27 7.42 -0.62
C LYS A 422 -20.56 7.04 0.83
N GLN A 423 -20.99 8.01 1.63
CA GLN A 423 -21.33 7.77 3.04
C GLN A 423 -22.51 6.79 3.19
N GLY A 424 -23.43 6.82 2.24
CA GLY A 424 -24.65 6.02 2.17
C GLY A 424 -25.69 6.71 1.31
N PHE A 425 -26.94 6.25 1.32
CA PHE A 425 -28.01 6.76 0.45
C PHE A 425 -28.91 7.82 1.10
N TYR A 426 -28.87 7.97 2.42
CA TYR A 426 -29.72 8.95 3.11
C TYR A 426 -28.97 10.25 3.33
N ASP A 427 -29.68 11.37 3.22
CA ASP A 427 -29.09 12.67 3.52
C ASP A 427 -28.74 12.82 5.02
N LEU A 428 -27.93 13.84 5.33
CA LEU A 428 -27.50 14.15 6.69
C LEU A 428 -28.33 15.26 7.35
N SER A 429 -29.54 15.47 6.82
CA SER A 429 -30.54 16.32 7.43
C SER A 429 -31.08 15.66 8.71
N ASN A 430 -31.94 16.36 9.45
CA ASN A 430 -32.62 15.73 10.60
C ASN A 430 -33.75 14.79 10.16
N THR A 431 -34.25 14.91 8.92
CA THR A 431 -35.33 14.05 8.40
C THR A 431 -34.80 12.75 7.81
N ARG A 432 -33.52 12.70 7.41
CA ARG A 432 -32.84 11.52 6.86
C ARG A 432 -33.61 10.96 5.68
N ASP A 433 -33.78 11.81 4.66
CA ASP A 433 -34.52 11.45 3.46
C ASP A 433 -33.61 10.67 2.49
N LEU A 434 -34.20 9.68 1.81
CA LEU A 434 -33.48 8.87 0.83
C LEU A 434 -33.16 9.70 -0.42
N ASN A 435 -31.89 9.80 -0.79
CA ASN A 435 -31.47 10.49 -1.99
C ASN A 435 -31.57 9.54 -3.21
N GLU A 436 -32.73 9.54 -3.85
CA GLU A 436 -32.99 8.72 -5.04
C GLU A 436 -32.08 9.07 -6.24
N ASN A 437 -31.64 10.33 -6.37
CA ASN A 437 -30.77 10.76 -7.47
C ASN A 437 -29.36 10.17 -7.36
N LEU A 438 -28.93 9.80 -6.15
CA LEU A 438 -27.61 9.23 -5.93
C LEU A 438 -27.42 7.89 -6.65
N TYR A 439 -28.50 7.14 -6.89
CA TYR A 439 -28.42 5.90 -7.66
C TYR A 439 -28.00 6.16 -9.11
N ASP A 440 -28.54 7.21 -9.72
CA ASP A 440 -28.20 7.59 -11.10
C ASP A 440 -26.76 8.11 -11.17
N GLU A 441 -26.34 8.94 -10.21
CA GLU A 441 -24.94 9.40 -10.10
C GLU A 441 -23.96 8.23 -9.94
N ILE A 442 -24.32 7.20 -9.17
CA ILE A 442 -23.51 5.98 -9.01
C ILE A 442 -23.40 5.24 -10.34
N ILE A 443 -24.49 5.12 -11.12
CA ILE A 443 -24.47 4.46 -12.43
C ILE A 443 -23.58 5.23 -13.41
N GLU A 444 -23.69 6.56 -13.45
CA GLU A 444 -22.81 7.42 -14.25
C GLU A 444 -21.35 7.28 -13.81
N THR A 445 -21.09 7.19 -12.51
CA THR A 445 -19.74 7.01 -11.95
C THR A 445 -19.16 5.63 -12.28
N ILE A 446 -19.96 4.56 -12.25
CA ILE A 446 -19.55 3.23 -12.71
C ILE A 446 -19.10 3.29 -14.17
N CYS A 447 -19.88 3.96 -15.03
CA CYS A 447 -19.50 4.18 -16.42
C CYS A 447 -18.21 5.02 -16.54
N GLY A 448 -18.09 6.09 -15.76
CA GLY A 448 -16.92 6.96 -15.73
C GLY A 448 -15.64 6.26 -15.33
N ILE A 449 -15.70 5.39 -14.32
CA ILE A 449 -14.57 4.58 -13.86
C ILE A 449 -14.15 3.56 -14.92
N ALA A 450 -15.11 2.85 -15.52
CA ALA A 450 -14.83 1.86 -16.56
C ALA A 450 -14.14 2.45 -17.79
N ASN A 451 -14.34 3.75 -18.06
CA ASN A 451 -13.82 4.45 -19.22
C ASN A 451 -12.44 5.11 -19.01
N ILE A 452 -11.81 4.95 -17.84
CA ILE A 452 -10.46 5.50 -17.58
C ILE A 452 -9.39 4.80 -18.43
N GLY A 453 -9.57 3.51 -18.70
CA GLY A 453 -8.69 2.72 -19.56
C GLY A 453 -8.75 1.21 -19.29
N PRO A 454 -8.18 0.38 -20.17
CA PRO A 454 -8.36 -1.07 -20.17
C PRO A 454 -7.46 -1.82 -19.17
N GLU A 455 -6.56 -1.12 -18.48
CA GLU A 455 -5.49 -1.76 -17.71
C GLU A 455 -5.96 -2.35 -16.38
N GLU A 456 -6.73 -1.59 -15.61
CA GLU A 456 -7.05 -1.89 -14.21
C GLU A 456 -8.53 -1.66 -13.90
N ASP A 457 -9.00 -2.34 -12.86
CA ASP A 457 -10.35 -2.15 -12.32
C ASP A 457 -10.44 -0.87 -11.49
N GLY A 458 -11.66 -0.45 -11.18
CA GLY A 458 -11.94 0.56 -10.17
C GLY A 458 -12.92 0.06 -9.12
N PHE A 459 -13.18 0.89 -8.11
CA PHE A 459 -13.97 0.50 -6.95
C PHE A 459 -14.86 1.63 -6.45
N LEU A 460 -16.08 1.27 -6.06
CA LEU A 460 -17.01 2.19 -5.40
C LEU A 460 -17.37 1.64 -4.01
N PHE A 461 -17.21 2.47 -2.99
CA PHE A 461 -17.46 2.12 -1.60
C PHE A 461 -18.69 2.85 -1.07
N ILE A 462 -19.57 2.12 -0.37
CA ILE A 462 -20.75 2.68 0.30
C ILE A 462 -20.62 2.40 1.79
N GLY A 463 -20.75 3.44 2.61
CA GLY A 463 -20.41 3.41 4.04
C GLY A 463 -19.09 4.14 4.35
N VAL A 464 -18.59 4.97 3.43
CA VAL A 464 -17.35 5.75 3.58
C VAL A 464 -17.60 7.21 3.22
N ALA A 465 -17.40 8.11 4.17
CA ALA A 465 -17.53 9.56 4.00
C ALA A 465 -16.19 10.20 3.60
N ASP A 466 -16.29 11.15 2.68
CA ASP A 466 -15.14 11.87 2.11
C ASP A 466 -14.70 13.07 2.96
N LYS A 467 -15.64 13.63 3.71
CA LYS A 467 -15.43 14.84 4.52
C LYS A 467 -15.58 14.51 5.99
N GLU A 468 -14.64 14.99 6.79
CA GLU A 468 -14.71 14.84 8.24
C GLU A 468 -15.97 15.49 8.83
N ALA A 469 -16.45 16.58 8.24
CA ALA A 469 -17.68 17.25 8.64
C ALA A 469 -18.90 16.32 8.52
N ASP A 470 -18.98 15.53 7.44
CA ASP A 470 -20.06 14.57 7.21
C ASP A 470 -19.95 13.41 8.21
N ALA A 471 -18.75 12.89 8.45
CA ALA A 471 -18.51 11.83 9.44
C ALA A 471 -18.89 12.26 10.87
N LYS A 472 -18.49 13.47 11.29
CA LYS A 472 -18.88 14.05 12.57
C LYS A 472 -20.39 14.25 12.67
N ARG A 473 -21.03 14.69 11.59
CA ARG A 473 -22.49 14.83 11.54
C ARG A 473 -23.18 13.47 11.71
N ILE A 474 -22.68 12.43 11.06
CA ILE A 474 -23.16 11.05 11.19
C ILE A 474 -22.98 10.54 12.63
N GLN A 475 -21.82 10.73 13.25
CA GLN A 475 -21.59 10.36 14.65
C GLN A 475 -22.63 10.98 15.59
N VAL A 476 -23.02 12.24 15.36
CA VAL A 476 -24.05 12.90 16.17
C VAL A 476 -25.44 12.34 15.90
N LEU A 477 -25.80 12.10 14.64
CA LEU A 477 -27.13 11.65 14.25
C LEU A 477 -27.38 10.17 14.62
N ASP A 478 -26.41 9.32 14.33
CA ASP A 478 -26.52 7.86 14.39
C ASP A 478 -25.84 7.26 15.63
N ARG A 479 -25.13 8.09 16.42
CA ARG A 479 -24.41 7.66 17.64
C ARG A 479 -23.41 6.53 17.39
N ILE A 480 -22.74 6.58 16.25
CA ILE A 480 -21.70 5.62 15.86
C ILE A 480 -20.30 6.20 16.07
N ASP A 481 -19.32 5.32 16.29
CA ASP A 481 -17.90 5.68 16.28
C ASP A 481 -17.27 5.31 14.93
N TYR A 482 -17.19 6.30 14.04
CA TYR A 482 -16.55 6.12 12.73
C TYR A 482 -15.05 5.85 12.87
N LYS A 483 -14.49 5.07 11.93
CA LYS A 483 -13.04 4.83 11.83
C LYS A 483 -12.45 5.72 10.74
N THR A 484 -11.16 6.00 10.80
CA THR A 484 -10.49 6.84 9.81
C THR A 484 -9.29 6.10 9.22
N ILE A 485 -9.17 6.13 7.90
CA ILE A 485 -7.99 5.68 7.16
C ILE A 485 -7.56 6.87 6.30
N ASN A 486 -6.39 7.44 6.59
CA ASN A 486 -5.92 8.69 5.99
C ASN A 486 -6.95 9.84 6.14
N GLN A 487 -7.53 10.31 5.04
CA GLN A 487 -8.56 11.38 5.01
C GLN A 487 -9.97 10.86 4.71
N ARG A 488 -10.18 9.54 4.72
CA ARG A 488 -11.49 8.90 4.50
C ARG A 488 -12.04 8.38 5.81
N HIS A 489 -13.35 8.51 5.99
CA HIS A 489 -14.01 8.19 7.26
C HIS A 489 -15.04 7.06 7.06
N ILE A 490 -14.78 5.91 7.65
CA ILE A 490 -15.61 4.72 7.55
C ILE A 490 -16.74 4.85 8.56
N VAL A 491 -17.96 4.98 8.06
CA VAL A 491 -19.17 5.21 8.84
C VAL A 491 -20.09 3.98 8.87
N GLY A 492 -19.90 3.05 7.93
CA GLY A 492 -20.70 1.84 7.81
C GLY A 492 -22.15 2.08 7.38
N ILE A 493 -22.79 1.10 6.76
CA ILE A 493 -24.19 1.19 6.30
C ILE A 493 -25.21 0.73 7.35
N ASP A 494 -24.78 0.14 8.45
CA ASP A 494 -25.65 -0.40 9.50
C ASP A 494 -26.63 0.65 10.03
N ARG A 495 -26.15 1.90 10.18
CA ARG A 495 -26.96 3.07 10.57
C ARG A 495 -28.15 3.34 9.64
N GLU A 496 -28.04 3.03 8.34
CA GLU A 496 -29.12 3.20 7.37
C GLU A 496 -30.06 2.00 7.32
N LEU A 497 -29.57 0.82 7.71
CA LEU A 497 -30.42 -0.37 7.89
C LEU A 497 -31.45 -0.15 8.98
N GLU A 498 -31.06 0.52 10.07
CA GLU A 498 -31.95 0.91 11.17
C GLU A 498 -33.05 1.88 10.70
N LEU A 499 -32.70 2.87 9.86
CA LEU A 499 -33.66 3.84 9.31
C LEU A 499 -34.73 3.18 8.44
N GLN A 500 -34.32 2.28 7.55
CA GLN A 500 -35.24 1.62 6.63
C GLN A 500 -36.02 0.45 7.27
N LYS A 501 -35.67 0.07 8.51
CA LYS A 501 -36.19 -1.14 9.20
C LYS A 501 -36.11 -2.41 8.33
N GLY A 502 -35.04 -2.52 7.56
CA GLY A 502 -34.82 -3.58 6.59
C GLY A 502 -33.53 -4.34 6.87
N SER A 503 -33.36 -5.48 6.22
CA SER A 503 -32.14 -6.27 6.30
C SER A 503 -31.03 -5.71 5.42
N LEU A 504 -29.80 -6.20 5.62
CA LEU A 504 -28.67 -5.95 4.72
C LEU A 504 -29.00 -6.38 3.29
N ASP A 505 -29.68 -7.52 3.13
CA ASP A 505 -30.09 -8.04 1.82
C ASP A 505 -31.06 -7.08 1.12
N ASP A 506 -31.99 -6.45 1.85
CA ASP A 506 -32.91 -5.46 1.27
C ASP A 506 -32.15 -4.23 0.74
N TYR A 507 -31.14 -3.78 1.49
CA TYR A 507 -30.29 -2.65 1.10
C TYR A 507 -29.49 -2.96 -0.17
N ILE A 508 -28.86 -4.14 -0.23
CA ILE A 508 -28.08 -4.62 -1.39
C ILE A 508 -29.01 -4.80 -2.59
N ASN A 509 -30.15 -5.45 -2.41
CA ASN A 509 -31.12 -5.69 -3.47
C ASN A 509 -31.65 -4.38 -4.06
N ARG A 510 -31.87 -3.34 -3.25
CA ARG A 510 -32.29 -2.02 -3.75
C ARG A 510 -31.25 -1.44 -4.71
N LEU A 511 -29.97 -1.46 -4.32
CA LEU A 511 -28.87 -0.98 -5.16
C LEU A 511 -28.72 -1.81 -6.44
N LEU A 512 -28.65 -3.14 -6.32
CA LEU A 512 -28.50 -4.03 -7.48
C LEU A 512 -29.69 -3.93 -8.43
N ASN A 513 -30.92 -3.77 -7.93
CA ASN A 513 -32.10 -3.57 -8.76
C ASN A 513 -32.05 -2.25 -9.54
N LYS A 514 -31.53 -1.16 -8.95
CA LYS A 514 -31.34 0.12 -9.65
C LYS A 514 -30.32 0.00 -10.77
N ILE A 515 -29.18 -0.66 -10.51
CA ILE A 515 -28.15 -0.92 -11.53
C ILE A 515 -28.70 -1.84 -12.63
N SER A 516 -29.40 -2.91 -12.27
CA SER A 516 -29.97 -3.87 -13.23
C SER A 516 -30.99 -3.23 -14.17
N LYS A 517 -31.84 -2.32 -13.65
CA LYS A 517 -32.83 -1.58 -14.44
C LYS A 517 -32.24 -0.38 -15.19
N SER A 518 -30.97 -0.08 -15.00
CA SER A 518 -30.31 1.03 -15.69
C SER A 518 -30.01 0.71 -17.16
N ASN A 519 -29.77 1.78 -17.93
CA ASN A 519 -29.33 1.70 -19.31
C ASN A 519 -27.80 1.58 -19.44
N LEU A 520 -27.11 1.11 -18.40
CA LEU A 520 -25.67 0.81 -18.46
C LEU A 520 -25.43 -0.30 -19.50
N SER A 521 -24.41 -0.10 -20.35
CA SER A 521 -24.05 -1.01 -21.44
C SER A 521 -23.53 -2.35 -20.94
N GLU A 522 -23.72 -3.38 -21.74
CA GLU A 522 -23.07 -4.69 -21.55
C GLU A 522 -21.66 -4.67 -22.19
N PRO A 523 -20.69 -5.44 -21.66
CA PRO A 523 -20.80 -6.42 -20.57
C PRO A 523 -20.68 -5.81 -19.16
N LEU A 524 -20.37 -4.51 -19.04
CA LEU A 524 -20.09 -3.85 -17.77
C LEU A 524 -21.21 -4.03 -16.75
N LYS A 525 -22.48 -3.85 -17.15
CA LYS A 525 -23.62 -4.00 -16.26
C LYS A 525 -23.70 -5.39 -15.62
N SER A 526 -23.64 -6.46 -16.42
CA SER A 526 -23.67 -7.83 -15.90
C SER A 526 -22.48 -8.13 -14.99
N GLN A 527 -21.30 -7.61 -15.32
CA GLN A 527 -20.11 -7.84 -14.52
C GLN A 527 -20.18 -7.14 -13.15
N VAL A 528 -20.59 -5.86 -13.10
CA VAL A 528 -20.72 -5.11 -11.84
C VAL A 528 -21.76 -5.75 -10.92
N LEU A 529 -22.90 -6.20 -11.46
CA LEU A 529 -23.93 -6.90 -10.68
C LEU A 529 -23.42 -8.19 -10.02
N SER A 530 -22.39 -8.82 -10.58
CA SER A 530 -21.80 -10.05 -10.05
C SER A 530 -20.62 -9.82 -9.09
N GLN A 531 -20.18 -8.57 -8.90
CA GLN A 531 -18.97 -8.22 -8.16
C GLN A 531 -19.23 -7.21 -7.04
N LEU A 532 -20.22 -7.50 -6.21
CA LEU A 532 -20.47 -6.79 -4.95
C LEU A 532 -19.93 -7.60 -3.78
N ASP A 533 -19.12 -6.95 -2.95
CA ASP A 533 -18.60 -7.48 -1.70
C ASP A 533 -19.24 -6.76 -0.50
N VAL A 534 -19.49 -7.52 0.57
CA VAL A 534 -19.82 -6.98 1.89
C VAL A 534 -18.58 -7.10 2.77
N ILE A 535 -18.15 -5.99 3.35
CA ILE A 535 -16.95 -5.90 4.17
C ILE A 535 -17.38 -5.56 5.60
N ASP A 536 -17.00 -6.38 6.57
CA ASP A 536 -17.01 -5.99 7.97
C ASP A 536 -15.66 -5.35 8.29
N TYR A 537 -15.67 -4.05 8.60
CA TYR A 537 -14.49 -3.30 8.98
C TYR A 537 -14.62 -2.75 10.40
N LYS A 538 -13.99 -3.43 11.36
CA LYS A 538 -13.98 -3.04 12.78
C LYS A 538 -15.39 -2.83 13.34
N GLY A 539 -16.33 -3.70 12.94
CA GLY A 539 -17.73 -3.66 13.36
C GLY A 539 -18.61 -2.69 12.56
N LEU A 540 -18.12 -2.14 11.44
CA LEU A 540 -18.88 -1.31 10.51
C LEU A 540 -18.99 -2.02 9.16
N THR A 541 -20.22 -2.20 8.68
CA THR A 541 -20.50 -2.85 7.39
C THR A 541 -20.29 -1.88 6.24
N VAL A 542 -19.47 -2.22 5.26
CA VAL A 542 -19.22 -1.42 4.05
C VAL A 542 -19.53 -2.26 2.82
N LEU A 543 -20.19 -1.67 1.81
CA LEU A 543 -20.34 -2.32 0.51
C LEU A 543 -19.23 -1.88 -0.43
N ARG A 544 -18.65 -2.82 -1.16
CA ARG A 544 -17.70 -2.56 -2.25
C ARG A 544 -18.27 -3.09 -3.55
N LEU A 545 -18.43 -2.21 -4.52
CA LEU A 545 -18.71 -2.56 -5.91
C LEU A 545 -17.40 -2.49 -6.70
N ARG A 546 -16.99 -3.61 -7.30
CA ARG A 546 -15.86 -3.62 -8.25
C ARG A 546 -16.37 -3.24 -9.63
N VAL A 547 -15.70 -2.28 -10.26
CA VAL A 547 -15.94 -1.83 -11.62
C VAL A 547 -14.84 -2.42 -12.49
N PRO A 548 -15.08 -3.54 -13.18
CA PRO A 548 -14.04 -4.24 -13.92
C PRO A 548 -13.61 -3.45 -15.16
N ARG A 549 -12.32 -3.57 -15.50
CA ARG A 549 -11.75 -3.01 -16.72
C ARG A 549 -12.50 -3.49 -17.96
N GLN A 550 -12.75 -2.58 -18.88
CA GLN A 550 -13.48 -2.86 -20.12
C GLN A 550 -12.52 -2.89 -21.31
N LYS A 551 -12.90 -3.63 -22.35
CA LYS A 551 -12.18 -3.67 -23.62
C LYS A 551 -12.69 -2.63 -24.61
N GLU A 552 -13.83 -2.02 -24.31
CA GLU A 552 -14.49 -1.04 -25.15
C GLU A 552 -15.14 0.03 -24.26
N LEU A 553 -15.44 1.18 -24.87
CA LEU A 553 -16.07 2.29 -24.17
C LEU A 553 -17.46 1.88 -23.68
N SER A 554 -17.74 2.15 -22.41
CA SER A 554 -19.04 1.93 -21.78
C SER A 554 -19.93 3.16 -21.85
N PHE A 555 -21.23 2.92 -21.81
CA PHE A 555 -22.27 3.95 -21.97
C PHE A 555 -23.38 3.76 -20.93
N VAL A 556 -24.04 4.87 -20.60
CA VAL A 556 -25.37 4.88 -19.98
C VAL A 556 -26.32 5.48 -21.01
N ASP A 557 -27.20 4.65 -21.56
CA ASP A 557 -28.03 5.01 -22.72
C ASP A 557 -27.15 5.45 -23.92
N LYS A 558 -27.22 6.73 -24.33
CA LYS A 558 -26.41 7.29 -25.42
C LYS A 558 -25.24 8.14 -24.94
N LYS A 559 -25.05 8.24 -23.62
CA LYS A 559 -24.05 9.08 -22.98
C LYS A 559 -22.90 8.22 -22.50
N SER A 560 -21.70 8.78 -22.52
CA SER A 560 -20.52 8.16 -21.95
C SER A 560 -19.91 9.14 -20.96
N PHE A 561 -19.31 8.62 -19.90
CA PHE A 561 -18.74 9.42 -18.83
C PHE A 561 -17.26 9.07 -18.66
N VAL A 562 -16.50 9.98 -18.07
CA VAL A 562 -15.13 9.73 -17.62
C VAL A 562 -14.91 10.39 -16.26
N ARG A 563 -13.95 9.87 -15.50
CA ARG A 563 -13.52 10.44 -14.23
C ARG A 563 -12.36 11.41 -14.46
N GLU A 564 -12.59 12.69 -14.18
CA GLU A 564 -11.55 13.71 -14.08
C GLU A 564 -11.37 14.06 -12.60
N ASN A 565 -10.27 13.60 -12.00
CA ASN A 565 -10.08 13.60 -10.55
C ASN A 565 -11.23 12.87 -9.84
N SER A 566 -11.89 13.51 -8.87
CA SER A 566 -13.05 12.96 -8.15
C SER A 566 -14.40 13.27 -8.79
N ASN A 567 -14.42 13.87 -9.99
CA ASN A 567 -15.66 14.26 -10.66
C ASN A 567 -15.96 13.33 -11.83
N THR A 568 -17.23 12.94 -11.95
CA THR A 568 -17.74 12.22 -13.11
C THR A 568 -18.27 13.24 -14.12
N ILE A 569 -17.73 13.23 -15.34
CA ILE A 569 -18.04 14.21 -16.38
C ILE A 569 -18.53 13.48 -17.63
N GLU A 570 -19.60 13.99 -18.24
CA GLU A 570 -20.10 13.50 -19.53
C GLU A 570 -19.11 13.85 -20.65
N LEU A 571 -18.77 12.86 -21.48
CA LEU A 571 -17.86 13.00 -22.60
C LEU A 571 -18.56 13.70 -23.78
N ASP A 572 -17.90 14.73 -24.32
CA ASP A 572 -18.29 15.37 -25.58
C ASP A 572 -17.64 14.68 -26.79
N GLY A 573 -18.03 15.08 -28.01
CA GLY A 573 -17.57 14.44 -29.25
C GLY A 573 -16.04 14.30 -29.36
N PRO A 574 -15.25 15.39 -29.23
CA PRO A 574 -13.79 15.31 -29.27
C PRO A 574 -13.18 14.44 -28.16
N LYS A 575 -13.64 14.57 -26.91
CA LYS A 575 -13.11 13.76 -25.80
C LYS A 575 -13.48 12.28 -25.96
N LEU A 576 -14.68 11.97 -26.44
CA LEU A 576 -15.12 10.60 -26.69
C LEU A 576 -14.21 9.89 -27.71
N VAL A 577 -13.83 10.57 -28.79
CA VAL A 577 -12.89 10.04 -29.79
C VAL A 577 -11.48 9.85 -29.20
N ALA A 578 -11.05 10.74 -28.31
CA ALA A 578 -9.75 10.62 -27.64
C ALA A 578 -9.74 9.40 -26.69
N ILE A 579 -10.75 9.27 -25.83
CA ILE A 579 -10.86 8.15 -24.89
C ILE A 579 -11.07 6.82 -25.61
N SER A 580 -11.84 6.78 -26.71
CA SER A 580 -12.03 5.54 -27.47
C SER A 580 -10.72 4.95 -28.01
N LYS A 581 -9.70 5.80 -28.26
CA LYS A 581 -8.37 5.33 -28.68
C LYS A 581 -7.59 4.63 -27.58
N LEU A 582 -7.94 4.83 -26.30
CA LEU A 582 -7.30 4.14 -25.18
C LEU A 582 -7.65 2.65 -25.13
N PHE A 583 -8.70 2.23 -25.82
CA PHE A 583 -9.21 0.85 -25.82
C PHE A 583 -8.83 0.07 -27.09
N ASN A 584 -8.11 0.68 -28.03
CA ASN A 584 -7.75 0.11 -29.33
C ASN A 584 -6.32 -0.40 -29.42
#